data_AF-A0A7W2UH22-F1
#
_entry.id   AF-A0A7W2UH22-F1
#
_cell.length_a   1.000
_cell.length_b   1.000
_cell.length_c   1.000
_cell.angle_alpha   90.00
_cell.angle_beta   90.00
_cell.angle_gamma   90.00
#
_symmetry.space_group_name_H-M   'P 1'
#
loop_
_entity.id
_entity.type
_entity.pdbx_description
1 polymer ?
#
loop_
_entity_poly.entity_id
_entity_poly.type
_entity_poly.pdbx_seq_one_letter_code
_entity_poly.pdbx_strand_id
1 'polypeptide(L)'
;MQDNAASPLAPPSPLPKRRNSVLRLYDAPLYRDWAFWNTVGWGLIAGISIPTTPPTEPTPLPLWLDTLLAILTFVAVLGVIPAWLRLVIRRWRWSKHQQSPRYDVPASPARAAHETVAAPPLELPGPQAPPGVASGSATEPPTQSTASARLSDSHRPSSPSSSPATPGWAASDKKDGVDRPEGIERSVVPSELLANARNALPHPVARAVRALQQAYTPKEKYEALLDAAETLAITVSVTAAALLQGRIESRSGNEGHGQGLGQNNLSALRKAYLGRGVMFGTWTTWLDRLRPLAADHPDLVFGLHHALQDMPDDLGIAGHLNVLREERNRAAHGNKPKSQPESALRVAECTYHLERALAKAQFLKSIPWLFTVSCVYQPRLRTFDVVAEDAMGDHPDFERRTFTWDRPVGNELFYLLGPEGPVSLSPFVANLFCSQCRQMEVCYAYKVGKGDGSAIFKSFGRGHEISAPEIGDEIRSLPEQG
;
A
#
# COMPACT_ATOMS: atom_id res chain seq x y z
N MET A 1 -12.15 -15.88 -48.21
CA MET A 1 -10.77 -16.39 -48.24
C MET A 1 -9.83 -15.20 -48.28
N GLN A 2 -9.34 -14.79 -47.12
CA GLN A 2 -8.20 -13.88 -46.96
C GLN A 2 -7.58 -14.24 -45.61
N ASP A 3 -6.34 -14.73 -45.68
CA ASP A 3 -5.57 -15.28 -44.58
C ASP A 3 -4.98 -14.16 -43.71
N ASN A 4 -5.25 -14.21 -42.41
CA ASN A 4 -4.60 -13.38 -41.40
C ASN A 4 -3.25 -14.02 -41.02
N ALA A 5 -2.15 -13.44 -41.51
CA ALA A 5 -0.81 -13.79 -41.08
C ALA A 5 -0.55 -13.20 -39.67
N ALA A 6 -0.40 -14.08 -38.68
CA ALA A 6 -0.01 -13.74 -37.32
C ALA A 6 1.49 -13.37 -37.26
N SER A 7 1.79 -12.19 -36.71
CA SER A 7 3.16 -11.76 -36.39
C SER A 7 3.78 -12.65 -35.30
N PRO A 8 5.07 -13.00 -35.40
CA PRO A 8 5.75 -13.83 -34.40
C PRO A 8 6.02 -13.05 -33.11
N LEU A 9 5.60 -13.63 -31.98
CA LEU A 9 5.87 -13.16 -30.63
C LEU A 9 7.37 -12.94 -30.41
N ALA A 10 7.74 -11.73 -29.96
CA ALA A 10 9.09 -11.43 -29.52
C ALA A 10 9.50 -12.33 -28.33
N PRO A 11 10.75 -12.82 -28.25
CA PRO A 11 11.19 -13.66 -27.17
C PRO A 11 11.20 -12.91 -25.82
N PRO A 12 10.90 -13.59 -24.71
CA PRO A 12 10.81 -12.95 -23.39
C PRO A 12 12.13 -12.31 -22.96
N SER A 13 12.03 -11.13 -22.37
CA SER A 13 13.15 -10.37 -21.80
C SER A 13 13.91 -11.22 -20.76
N PRO A 14 15.26 -11.27 -20.79
CA PRO A 14 16.02 -12.06 -19.83
C PRO A 14 15.84 -11.52 -18.41
N LEU A 15 15.51 -12.41 -17.48
CA LEU A 15 15.32 -12.13 -16.06
C LEU A 15 16.55 -11.42 -15.46
N PRO A 16 16.38 -10.39 -14.61
CA PRO A 16 17.49 -9.67 -14.00
C PRO A 16 18.32 -10.59 -13.09
N LYS A 17 19.62 -10.62 -13.36
CA LYS A 17 20.59 -11.49 -12.67
C LYS A 17 20.74 -11.03 -11.21
N ARG A 18 20.30 -11.87 -10.26
CA ARG A 18 20.48 -11.71 -8.79
C ARG A 18 21.92 -11.31 -8.45
N ARG A 19 22.12 -10.17 -7.79
CA ARG A 19 23.39 -9.81 -7.14
C ARG A 19 23.40 -10.33 -5.70
N ASN A 20 24.44 -11.07 -5.32
CA ASN A 20 24.62 -11.52 -3.95
C ASN A 20 25.40 -10.51 -3.11
N SER A 21 25.03 -10.43 -1.84
CA SER A 21 25.37 -9.34 -0.91
C SER A 21 26.41 -9.72 0.13
N VAL A 22 27.33 -10.64 -0.16
CA VAL A 22 28.47 -10.88 0.73
C VAL A 22 29.65 -10.07 0.18
N LEU A 23 29.95 -8.97 0.87
CA LEU A 23 31.09 -8.07 0.66
C LEU A 23 31.16 -7.32 -0.69
N ARG A 24 30.11 -7.38 -1.53
CA ARG A 24 30.08 -6.78 -2.89
C ARG A 24 31.24 -7.23 -3.81
N LEU A 25 32.00 -8.26 -3.42
CA LEU A 25 33.19 -8.73 -4.14
C LEU A 25 32.87 -9.89 -5.11
N TYR A 26 31.78 -10.62 -4.87
CA TYR A 26 31.40 -11.82 -5.62
C TYR A 26 30.04 -11.64 -6.29
N ASP A 27 29.97 -12.00 -7.58
CA ASP A 27 28.82 -11.74 -8.47
C ASP A 27 27.78 -12.88 -8.42
N ALA A 28 28.11 -14.01 -7.78
CA ALA A 28 27.26 -15.17 -7.62
C ALA A 28 27.15 -15.58 -6.13
N PRO A 29 26.20 -16.47 -5.76
CA PRO A 29 26.27 -17.13 -4.46
C PRO A 29 27.65 -17.74 -4.23
N LEU A 30 28.19 -17.62 -3.00
CA LEU A 30 29.57 -18.04 -2.69
C LEU A 30 29.88 -19.46 -3.17
N TYR A 31 28.91 -20.38 -3.04
CA TYR A 31 29.06 -21.77 -3.50
C TYR A 31 29.14 -21.93 -5.04
N ARG A 32 28.74 -20.93 -5.82
CA ARG A 32 28.79 -20.89 -7.29
C ARG A 32 29.78 -19.87 -7.87
N ASP A 33 30.44 -19.07 -7.03
CA ASP A 33 31.40 -18.08 -7.52
C ASP A 33 32.80 -18.69 -7.62
N TRP A 34 33.31 -18.82 -8.84
CA TRP A 34 34.64 -19.37 -9.08
C TRP A 34 35.75 -18.51 -8.44
N ALA A 35 35.58 -17.18 -8.34
CA ALA A 35 36.58 -16.32 -7.73
C ALA A 35 36.69 -16.53 -6.21
N PHE A 36 35.58 -16.85 -5.56
CA PHE A 36 35.56 -17.23 -4.15
C PHE A 36 36.36 -18.53 -3.93
N TRP A 37 36.06 -19.57 -4.71
CA TRP A 37 36.75 -20.85 -4.60
C TRP A 37 38.24 -20.76 -4.98
N ASN A 38 38.61 -19.89 -5.92
CA ASN A 38 40.01 -19.63 -6.24
C ASN A 38 40.75 -18.98 -5.06
N THR A 39 40.12 -18.04 -4.36
CA THR A 39 40.67 -17.41 -3.14
C THR A 39 40.87 -18.42 -2.01
N VAL A 40 39.89 -19.30 -1.80
CA VAL A 40 40.00 -20.41 -0.84
C VAL A 40 41.12 -21.38 -1.25
N GLY A 41 41.21 -21.71 -2.54
CA GLY A 41 42.27 -22.56 -3.10
C GLY A 41 43.67 -22.01 -2.84
N TRP A 42 43.90 -20.71 -3.07
CA TRP A 42 45.19 -20.09 -2.78
C TRP A 42 45.53 -20.08 -1.29
N GLY A 43 44.55 -19.90 -0.41
CA GLY A 43 44.76 -20.01 1.04
C GLY A 43 45.19 -21.42 1.46
N LEU A 44 44.59 -22.45 0.88
CA LEU A 44 44.96 -23.84 1.13
C LEU A 44 46.35 -24.18 0.57
N ILE A 45 46.64 -23.77 -0.66
CA ILE A 45 47.96 -23.98 -1.28
C ILE A 45 49.05 -23.28 -0.46
N ALA A 46 48.82 -22.03 -0.04
CA ALA A 46 49.75 -21.31 0.81
C ALA A 46 49.97 -22.03 2.16
N GLY A 47 48.90 -22.50 2.80
CA GLY A 47 49.00 -23.22 4.06
C GLY A 47 49.78 -24.54 3.97
N ILE A 48 49.71 -25.25 2.84
CA ILE A 48 50.41 -26.53 2.63
C ILE A 48 51.84 -26.32 2.14
N SER A 49 52.10 -25.22 1.41
CA SER A 49 53.41 -24.98 0.77
C SER A 49 54.44 -24.33 1.68
N ILE A 50 54.04 -23.81 2.85
CA ILE A 50 54.99 -23.24 3.81
C ILE A 50 55.63 -24.41 4.57
N PRO A 51 56.94 -24.67 4.37
CA PRO A 51 57.59 -25.83 4.95
C PRO A 51 57.67 -25.69 6.47
N THR A 52 57.33 -26.74 7.20
CA THR A 52 57.45 -26.82 8.67
C THR A 52 58.89 -27.05 9.13
N THR A 53 59.87 -26.95 8.24
CA THR A 53 61.28 -27.14 8.59
C THR A 53 61.75 -25.96 9.43
N PRO A 54 62.31 -26.21 10.63
CA PRO A 54 62.73 -25.13 11.53
C PRO A 54 63.81 -24.29 10.83
N PRO A 55 63.66 -22.95 10.82
CA PRO A 55 64.64 -22.07 10.20
C PRO A 55 65.98 -22.19 10.93
N THR A 56 67.07 -22.32 10.18
CA THR A 56 68.45 -22.35 10.71
C THR A 56 68.93 -20.99 11.23
N GLU A 57 68.17 -19.92 11.01
CA GLU A 57 68.45 -18.58 11.51
C GLU A 57 67.32 -18.07 12.42
N PRO A 58 67.63 -17.39 13.54
CA PRO A 58 66.63 -16.91 14.49
C PRO A 58 65.85 -15.73 13.89
N THR A 59 64.61 -16.00 13.46
CA THR A 59 63.66 -14.94 13.08
C THR A 59 63.14 -14.21 14.33
N PRO A 60 62.95 -12.88 14.28
CA PRO A 60 62.47 -12.09 15.42
C PRO A 60 60.99 -12.35 15.77
N LEU A 61 60.26 -13.08 14.92
CA LEU A 61 58.85 -13.40 15.11
C LEU A 61 58.64 -14.90 15.34
N PRO A 62 57.62 -15.29 16.13
CA PRO A 62 57.21 -16.68 16.25
C PRO A 62 56.82 -17.26 14.89
N LEU A 63 57.27 -18.48 14.58
CA LEU A 63 57.06 -19.15 13.30
C LEU A 63 55.58 -19.20 12.86
N TRP A 64 54.66 -19.40 13.82
CA TRP A 64 53.22 -19.44 13.55
C TRP A 64 52.68 -18.09 13.05
N LEU A 65 53.24 -16.98 13.55
CA LEU A 65 52.81 -15.65 13.19
C LEU A 65 53.32 -15.28 11.79
N ASP A 66 54.57 -15.63 11.49
CA ASP A 66 55.16 -15.44 10.17
C ASP A 66 54.40 -16.24 9.09
N THR A 67 54.06 -17.50 9.42
CA THR A 67 53.23 -18.37 8.56
C THR A 67 51.85 -17.77 8.31
N LEU A 68 51.19 -17.25 9.34
CA LEU A 68 49.87 -16.63 9.22
C LEU A 68 49.94 -15.35 8.38
N LEU A 69 50.98 -14.53 8.57
CA LEU A 69 51.18 -13.31 7.79
C LEU A 69 51.44 -13.62 6.30
N ALA A 70 52.23 -14.65 6.02
CA ALA A 70 52.47 -15.13 4.66
C ALA A 70 51.16 -15.59 4.00
N ILE A 71 50.35 -16.41 4.68
CA ILE A 71 49.05 -16.87 4.17
C ILE A 71 48.13 -15.69 3.87
N LEU A 72 47.99 -14.74 4.81
CA LEU A 72 47.15 -13.55 4.60
C LEU A 72 47.63 -12.72 3.41
N THR A 73 48.94 -12.55 3.26
CA THR A 73 49.53 -11.79 2.14
C THR A 73 49.26 -12.49 0.81
N PHE A 74 49.45 -13.81 0.72
CA PHE A 74 49.17 -14.58 -0.49
C PHE A 74 47.68 -14.56 -0.86
N VAL A 75 46.77 -14.73 0.11
CA VAL A 75 45.32 -14.67 -0.11
C VAL A 75 44.89 -13.27 -0.57
N ALA A 76 45.44 -12.22 0.01
CA ALA A 76 45.14 -10.85 -0.38
C ALA A 76 45.62 -10.56 -1.82
N VAL A 77 46.89 -10.89 -2.13
CA VAL A 77 47.52 -10.55 -3.41
C VAL A 77 47.01 -11.41 -4.56
N LEU A 78 46.80 -12.71 -4.35
CA LEU A 78 46.40 -13.64 -5.43
C LEU A 78 44.90 -13.93 -5.49
N GLY A 79 44.16 -13.70 -4.40
CA GLY A 79 42.71 -13.91 -4.36
C GLY A 79 41.92 -12.61 -4.44
N VAL A 80 42.09 -11.75 -3.43
CA VAL A 80 41.21 -10.58 -3.22
C VAL A 80 41.47 -9.48 -4.25
N ILE A 81 42.74 -9.11 -4.48
CA ILE A 81 43.10 -8.03 -5.40
C ILE A 81 42.65 -8.33 -6.85
N PRO A 82 42.88 -9.53 -7.42
CA PRO A 82 42.41 -9.86 -8.77
C PRO A 82 40.88 -9.86 -8.89
N ALA A 83 40.16 -10.34 -7.88
CA ALA A 83 38.70 -10.30 -7.84
C ALA A 83 38.17 -8.86 -7.84
N TRP A 84 38.78 -7.99 -7.04
CA TRP A 84 38.46 -6.56 -7.01
C TRP A 84 38.75 -5.87 -8.34
N LEU A 85 39.94 -6.08 -8.92
CA LEU A 85 40.35 -5.45 -10.18
C LEU A 85 39.40 -5.83 -11.33
N ARG A 86 38.96 -7.09 -11.37
CA ARG A 86 37.95 -7.58 -12.33
C ARG A 86 36.63 -6.80 -12.23
N LEU A 87 36.14 -6.54 -11.02
CA LEU A 87 34.91 -5.77 -10.81
C LEU A 87 35.04 -4.33 -11.30
N VAL A 88 36.18 -3.69 -11.05
CA VAL A 88 36.47 -2.32 -11.50
C VAL A 88 36.48 -2.26 -13.02
N ILE A 89 37.21 -3.15 -13.70
CA ILE A 89 37.27 -3.21 -15.17
C ILE A 89 35.87 -3.43 -15.76
N ARG A 90 35.06 -4.29 -15.15
CA ARG A 90 33.70 -4.56 -15.61
C ARG A 90 32.78 -3.36 -15.47
N ARG A 91 32.81 -2.66 -14.33
CA ARG A 91 32.01 -1.43 -14.13
C ARG A 91 32.42 -0.34 -15.10
N TRP A 92 33.72 -0.20 -15.33
CA TRP A 92 34.25 0.76 -16.31
C TRP A 92 33.77 0.45 -17.73
N ARG A 93 33.84 -0.82 -18.16
CA ARG A 93 33.31 -1.25 -19.48
C ARG A 93 31.81 -1.03 -19.61
N TRP A 94 31.03 -1.23 -18.55
CA TRP A 94 29.58 -1.04 -18.58
C TRP A 94 29.19 0.43 -18.69
N SER A 95 29.89 1.31 -17.95
CA SER A 95 29.75 2.77 -18.06
C SER A 95 30.05 3.25 -19.49
N LYS A 96 31.10 2.70 -20.11
CA LYS A 96 31.48 3.05 -21.48
C LYS A 96 30.47 2.59 -22.54
N HIS A 97 29.76 1.48 -22.31
CA HIS A 97 28.68 1.01 -23.20
C HIS A 97 27.37 1.80 -23.06
N GLN A 98 27.08 2.38 -21.88
CA GLN A 98 25.91 3.25 -21.69
C GLN A 98 26.10 4.65 -22.32
N GLN A 99 27.31 5.01 -22.70
CA GLN A 99 27.64 6.28 -23.37
C GLN A 99 27.68 6.20 -24.90
N SER A 100 27.21 5.11 -25.52
CA SER A 100 27.08 5.05 -26.99
C SER A 100 25.87 5.90 -27.47
N PRO A 101 25.96 6.52 -28.66
CA PRO A 101 25.24 7.75 -28.98
C PRO A 101 23.74 7.51 -29.13
N ARG A 102 22.95 8.46 -28.62
CA ARG A 102 21.53 8.61 -28.96
C ARG A 102 21.40 8.54 -30.48
N TYR A 103 20.66 7.55 -30.97
CA TYR A 103 20.13 7.59 -32.32
C TYR A 103 19.22 8.81 -32.40
N ASP A 104 19.68 9.87 -33.07
CA ASP A 104 18.81 10.95 -33.52
C ASP A 104 17.82 10.33 -34.51
N VAL A 105 16.59 10.12 -34.04
CA VAL A 105 15.46 9.75 -34.90
C VAL A 105 15.14 11.00 -35.74
N PRO A 106 15.21 10.94 -37.08
CA PRO A 106 14.88 12.09 -37.92
C PRO A 106 13.42 12.47 -37.72
N ALA A 107 13.17 13.75 -37.48
CA ALA A 107 11.83 14.31 -37.43
C ALA A 107 11.08 14.01 -38.75
N SER A 108 9.94 13.34 -38.63
CA SER A 108 9.03 13.12 -39.76
C SER A 108 8.49 14.48 -40.24
N PRO A 109 8.53 14.80 -41.54
CA PRO A 109 8.10 16.10 -42.03
C PRO A 109 6.58 16.23 -41.98
N ALA A 110 6.14 17.41 -41.58
CA ALA A 110 4.77 17.86 -41.56
C ALA A 110 4.12 17.73 -42.95
N ARG A 111 2.92 17.15 -43.00
CA ARG A 111 2.06 17.16 -44.17
C ARG A 111 1.08 18.32 -44.03
N ALA A 112 1.35 19.39 -44.76
CA ALA A 112 0.42 20.48 -45.00
C ALA A 112 -0.58 20.09 -46.11
N ALA A 113 -1.79 20.64 -45.99
CA ALA A 113 -2.79 20.91 -47.02
C ALA A 113 -3.40 19.72 -47.80
N HIS A 114 -4.71 19.51 -47.62
CA HIS A 114 -5.74 19.37 -48.66
C HIS A 114 -7.09 19.48 -47.93
N GLU A 115 -7.88 20.54 -48.10
CA GLU A 115 -8.72 20.88 -49.26
C GLU A 115 -10.19 20.60 -48.89
N THR A 116 -10.91 21.71 -48.74
CA THR A 116 -12.33 21.81 -48.44
C THR A 116 -13.13 21.24 -49.60
N VAL A 117 -13.75 20.07 -49.42
CA VAL A 117 -14.79 19.56 -50.33
C VAL A 117 -16.02 19.21 -49.51
N ALA A 118 -17.13 19.87 -49.85
CA ALA A 118 -18.45 19.69 -49.26
C ALA A 118 -19.00 18.29 -49.58
N ALA A 119 -19.66 17.67 -48.59
CA ALA A 119 -20.44 16.45 -48.75
C ALA A 119 -21.91 16.68 -48.32
N PRO A 120 -22.87 16.02 -48.99
CA PRO A 120 -24.32 16.30 -48.94
C PRO A 120 -25.01 15.68 -47.71
N PRO A 121 -26.30 16.02 -47.44
CA PRO A 121 -26.96 15.68 -46.19
C PRO A 121 -27.35 14.19 -46.13
N LEU A 122 -27.04 13.54 -45.00
CA LEU A 122 -27.45 12.17 -44.71
C LEU A 122 -28.85 12.14 -44.09
N GLU A 123 -29.73 11.37 -44.72
CA GLU A 123 -31.04 10.95 -44.27
C GLU A 123 -31.00 10.18 -42.93
N LEU A 124 -31.97 10.47 -42.07
CA LEU A 124 -32.32 9.69 -40.88
C LEU A 124 -33.00 8.37 -41.28
N PRO A 125 -32.61 7.21 -40.72
CA PRO A 125 -33.48 6.04 -40.66
C PRO A 125 -34.38 6.12 -39.42
N GLY A 126 -35.69 6.00 -39.65
CA GLY A 126 -36.72 5.95 -38.63
C GLY A 126 -36.74 4.65 -37.79
N PRO A 127 -37.60 4.59 -36.76
CA PRO A 127 -37.60 3.56 -35.73
C PRO A 127 -38.25 2.26 -36.22
N GLN A 128 -37.55 1.12 -36.07
CA GLN A 128 -38.15 -0.20 -36.25
C GLN A 128 -38.69 -0.75 -34.91
N ALA A 129 -39.95 -1.18 -34.95
CA ALA A 129 -40.71 -1.83 -33.89
C ALA A 129 -40.31 -3.32 -33.73
N PRO A 130 -40.63 -3.96 -32.59
CA PRO A 130 -40.19 -5.33 -32.28
C PRO A 130 -41.18 -6.40 -32.79
N PRO A 131 -40.72 -7.59 -33.20
CA PRO A 131 -41.61 -8.71 -33.43
C PRO A 131 -41.76 -9.60 -32.18
N GLY A 132 -42.99 -9.55 -31.65
CA GLY A 132 -43.87 -10.67 -31.33
C GLY A 132 -43.34 -12.08 -31.06
N VAL A 133 -43.67 -12.52 -29.84
CA VAL A 133 -43.95 -13.86 -29.30
C VAL A 133 -44.42 -14.92 -30.31
N ALA A 134 -43.88 -16.14 -30.21
CA ALA A 134 -44.59 -17.37 -30.54
C ALA A 134 -44.13 -18.55 -29.66
N SER A 135 -45.11 -19.19 -29.02
CA SER A 135 -45.04 -20.40 -28.20
C SER A 135 -44.76 -21.67 -29.01
N GLY A 136 -44.16 -22.68 -28.36
CA GLY A 136 -44.17 -24.06 -28.88
C GLY A 136 -43.34 -25.08 -28.08
N SER A 137 -43.92 -25.55 -26.98
CA SER A 137 -44.18 -26.97 -26.68
C SER A 137 -43.05 -28.03 -26.71
N ALA A 138 -42.91 -28.66 -25.53
CA ALA A 138 -42.68 -30.10 -25.27
C ALA A 138 -41.38 -30.78 -25.76
N THR A 139 -40.62 -31.36 -24.81
CA THR A 139 -40.35 -32.82 -24.70
C THR A 139 -39.46 -33.08 -23.46
N GLU A 140 -40.05 -33.72 -22.45
CA GLU A 140 -39.44 -34.54 -21.38
C GLU A 140 -39.06 -35.94 -21.96
N PRO A 141 -38.44 -36.95 -21.27
CA PRO A 141 -37.81 -37.09 -19.95
C PRO A 141 -36.45 -37.91 -20.08
N PRO A 142 -35.91 -38.75 -19.14
CA PRO A 142 -36.25 -39.03 -17.74
C PRO A 142 -35.11 -39.04 -16.69
N THR A 143 -35.55 -38.77 -15.46
CA THR A 143 -35.31 -39.46 -14.18
C THR A 143 -34.31 -40.63 -14.11
N GLN A 144 -33.38 -40.56 -13.15
CA GLN A 144 -33.04 -41.69 -12.29
C GLN A 144 -33.02 -41.27 -10.81
N SER A 145 -33.88 -41.95 -10.07
CA SER A 145 -34.07 -41.94 -8.63
C SER A 145 -33.52 -43.26 -8.09
N THR A 146 -32.73 -43.20 -7.03
CA THR A 146 -32.59 -44.31 -6.07
C THR A 146 -32.60 -43.74 -4.66
N ALA A 147 -33.69 -44.05 -3.96
CA ALA A 147 -33.79 -44.16 -2.50
C ALA A 147 -32.80 -45.23 -1.97
N SER A 148 -32.52 -45.47 -0.69
CA SER A 148 -33.24 -45.24 0.57
C SER A 148 -32.31 -45.74 1.69
N ALA A 149 -32.32 -45.12 2.87
CA ALA A 149 -32.14 -45.83 4.14
C ALA A 149 -32.56 -44.93 5.32
N ARG A 150 -33.68 -45.29 5.95
CA ARG A 150 -34.18 -44.75 7.23
C ARG A 150 -33.54 -45.47 8.42
N LEU A 151 -33.74 -44.83 9.58
CA LEU A 151 -33.95 -45.35 10.95
C LEU A 151 -32.80 -45.10 11.94
N SER A 152 -33.04 -44.18 12.87
CA SER A 152 -33.24 -44.52 14.28
C SER A 152 -33.77 -43.31 15.07
N ASP A 153 -34.99 -43.48 15.58
CA ASP A 153 -35.56 -42.75 16.71
C ASP A 153 -34.82 -43.10 18.01
N SER A 154 -34.65 -42.13 18.93
CA SER A 154 -35.32 -42.18 20.25
C SER A 154 -34.74 -41.20 21.28
N HIS A 155 -35.68 -40.67 22.07
CA HIS A 155 -35.59 -40.13 23.43
C HIS A 155 -35.30 -38.64 23.70
N ARG A 156 -36.43 -37.92 23.80
CA ARG A 156 -36.73 -36.79 24.69
C ARG A 156 -36.95 -37.26 26.14
N PRO A 157 -36.70 -36.42 27.17
CA PRO A 157 -37.78 -35.85 28.00
C PRO A 157 -37.53 -34.36 28.31
N SER A 158 -38.50 -33.46 28.06
CA SER A 158 -39.55 -32.94 28.98
C SER A 158 -39.10 -31.71 29.79
N SER A 159 -39.81 -30.60 29.55
CA SER A 159 -39.70 -29.22 30.10
C SER A 159 -40.08 -29.11 31.60
N PRO A 160 -39.99 -27.93 32.26
CA PRO A 160 -40.96 -26.83 32.10
C PRO A 160 -40.33 -25.41 32.10
N SER A 161 -40.79 -24.48 31.25
CA SER A 161 -41.84 -23.46 31.51
C SER A 161 -41.45 -22.35 32.49
N SER A 162 -41.22 -21.13 31.98
CA SER A 162 -41.93 -19.90 32.40
C SER A 162 -41.42 -18.67 31.62
N SER A 163 -42.31 -18.07 30.84
CA SER A 163 -42.27 -16.64 30.46
C SER A 163 -43.35 -15.91 31.25
N PRO A 164 -43.22 -14.58 31.40
CA PRO A 164 -44.42 -13.77 31.18
C PRO A 164 -44.17 -12.50 30.34
N ALA A 165 -45.15 -12.27 29.47
CA ALA A 165 -45.84 -11.01 29.18
C ALA A 165 -45.07 -9.81 28.58
N THR A 166 -45.34 -9.60 27.29
CA THR A 166 -45.41 -8.30 26.61
C THR A 166 -46.68 -7.53 27.02
N PRO A 167 -46.68 -6.20 26.99
CA PRO A 167 -47.87 -5.40 26.70
C PRO A 167 -47.74 -4.71 25.33
N GLY A 168 -48.73 -4.95 24.47
CA GLY A 168 -48.92 -4.20 23.23
C GLY A 168 -49.58 -2.84 23.49
N TRP A 169 -49.20 -1.85 22.69
CA TRP A 169 -49.94 -0.59 22.54
C TRP A 169 -50.15 -0.30 21.05
N ALA A 170 -51.35 0.22 20.81
CA ALA A 170 -52.04 0.28 19.54
C ALA A 170 -51.54 1.39 18.60
N ALA A 171 -51.91 1.18 17.34
CA ALA A 171 -51.78 2.10 16.22
C ALA A 171 -52.40 3.48 16.48
N SER A 172 -51.80 4.51 15.89
CA SER A 172 -52.52 5.71 15.50
C SER A 172 -51.97 6.21 14.17
N ASP A 173 -52.82 6.12 13.15
CA ASP A 173 -52.70 6.76 11.85
C ASP A 173 -52.62 8.29 11.99
N LYS A 174 -51.63 8.91 11.36
CA LYS A 174 -51.84 10.24 10.77
C LYS A 174 -50.84 10.52 9.65
N LYS A 175 -51.38 10.54 8.43
CA LYS A 175 -50.82 11.23 7.25
C LYS A 175 -50.52 12.68 7.62
N ASP A 176 -49.33 13.15 7.23
CA ASP A 176 -49.16 14.45 6.58
C ASP A 176 -47.86 14.41 5.76
N GLY A 177 -47.99 14.75 4.49
CA GLY A 177 -46.91 14.72 3.51
C GLY A 177 -46.03 15.95 3.61
N VAL A 178 -44.71 15.71 3.58
CA VAL A 178 -43.70 16.69 3.18
C VAL A 178 -42.63 15.91 2.43
N ASP A 179 -42.40 16.28 1.17
CA ASP A 179 -41.33 15.75 0.32
C ASP A 179 -39.98 15.84 1.03
N ARG A 180 -39.38 14.68 1.29
CA ARG A 180 -38.02 14.55 1.84
C ARG A 180 -37.17 13.82 0.81
N PRO A 181 -35.97 14.31 0.49
CA PRO A 181 -35.15 13.73 -0.57
C PRO A 181 -34.77 12.29 -0.20
N GLU A 182 -34.94 11.39 -1.17
CA GLU A 182 -34.64 9.96 -1.07
C GLU A 182 -33.20 9.76 -0.59
N GLY A 183 -33.06 9.44 0.70
CA GLY A 183 -31.82 8.94 1.27
C GLY A 183 -31.58 7.53 0.74
N ILE A 184 -30.54 7.40 -0.07
CA ILE A 184 -30.00 6.11 -0.51
C ILE A 184 -29.34 5.45 0.71
N GLU A 185 -30.13 4.85 1.59
CA GLU A 185 -29.67 3.78 2.48
C GLU A 185 -30.14 2.45 1.90
N ARG A 186 -29.59 2.08 0.73
CA ARG A 186 -29.58 0.66 0.36
C ARG A 186 -28.76 -0.05 1.42
N SER A 187 -29.40 -0.96 2.14
CA SER A 187 -28.75 -1.94 3.01
C SER A 187 -27.71 -2.71 2.20
N VAL A 188 -26.47 -2.23 2.23
CA VAL A 188 -25.34 -2.87 1.55
C VAL A 188 -25.03 -4.15 2.30
N VAL A 189 -25.01 -5.28 1.60
CA VAL A 189 -24.73 -6.58 2.22
C VAL A 189 -23.28 -6.56 2.74
N PRO A 190 -22.98 -7.10 3.94
CA PRO A 190 -21.62 -7.16 4.53
C PRO A 190 -20.50 -7.52 3.55
N SER A 191 -20.74 -8.51 2.69
CA SER A 191 -19.78 -8.95 1.67
C SER A 191 -19.51 -7.91 0.57
N GLU A 192 -20.46 -7.03 0.28
CA GLU A 192 -20.33 -5.97 -0.73
C GLU A 192 -19.47 -4.81 -0.21
N LEU A 193 -19.50 -4.51 1.10
CA LEU A 193 -18.64 -3.47 1.69
C LEU A 193 -17.16 -3.82 1.54
N LEU A 194 -16.79 -5.08 1.82
CA LEU A 194 -15.41 -5.55 1.65
C LEU A 194 -14.99 -5.56 0.17
N ALA A 195 -15.87 -5.97 -0.74
CA ALA A 195 -15.59 -5.93 -2.18
C ALA A 195 -15.40 -4.49 -2.67
N ASN A 196 -16.28 -3.57 -2.25
CA ASN A 196 -16.19 -2.16 -2.58
C ASN A 196 -14.92 -1.51 -2.00
N ALA A 197 -14.54 -1.87 -0.76
CA ALA A 197 -13.32 -1.41 -0.14
C ALA A 197 -12.08 -1.86 -0.91
N ARG A 198 -12.04 -3.14 -1.31
CA ARG A 198 -10.95 -3.72 -2.10
C ARG A 198 -10.78 -3.05 -3.47
N ASN A 199 -11.88 -2.66 -4.11
CA ASN A 199 -11.83 -2.16 -5.48
C ASN A 199 -11.58 -0.65 -5.56
N ALA A 200 -11.94 0.12 -4.53
CA ALA A 200 -12.04 1.59 -4.65
C ALA A 200 -11.39 2.41 -3.53
N LEU A 201 -10.90 1.80 -2.45
CA LEU A 201 -10.15 2.54 -1.42
C LEU A 201 -8.65 2.60 -1.75
N PRO A 202 -7.87 3.49 -1.11
CA PRO A 202 -6.43 3.55 -1.32
C PRO A 202 -5.75 2.20 -1.19
N HIS A 203 -4.73 1.97 -2.01
CA HIS A 203 -4.08 0.68 -2.17
C HIS A 203 -3.73 -0.04 -0.86
N PRO A 204 -3.20 0.65 0.19
CA PRO A 204 -2.94 0.00 1.47
C PRO A 204 -4.18 -0.69 2.07
N VAL A 205 -5.31 0.01 2.11
CA VAL A 205 -6.57 -0.51 2.67
C VAL A 205 -7.11 -1.63 1.78
N ALA A 206 -7.13 -1.41 0.47
CA ALA A 206 -7.62 -2.39 -0.49
C ALA A 206 -6.85 -3.71 -0.42
N ARG A 207 -5.51 -3.64 -0.36
CA ARG A 207 -4.63 -4.81 -0.20
C ARG A 207 -4.85 -5.52 1.15
N ALA A 208 -5.04 -4.78 2.24
CA ALA A 208 -5.32 -5.38 3.55
C ALA A 208 -6.67 -6.09 3.57
N VAL A 209 -7.70 -5.51 2.95
CA VAL A 209 -9.02 -6.15 2.79
C VAL A 209 -8.93 -7.38 1.89
N ARG A 210 -8.13 -7.35 0.81
CA ARG A 210 -7.86 -8.54 -0.01
C ARG A 210 -7.22 -9.65 0.84
N ALA A 211 -6.23 -9.33 1.67
CA ALA A 211 -5.59 -10.31 2.54
C ALA A 211 -6.58 -10.94 3.53
N LEU A 212 -7.49 -10.15 4.11
CA LEU A 212 -8.60 -10.65 4.93
C LEU A 212 -9.53 -11.59 4.16
N GLN A 213 -9.89 -11.25 2.93
CA GLN A 213 -10.74 -12.11 2.08
C GLN A 213 -10.05 -13.42 1.67
N GLN A 214 -8.73 -13.40 1.52
CA GLN A 214 -7.92 -14.57 1.15
C GLN A 214 -7.54 -15.45 2.35
N ALA A 215 -7.75 -14.99 3.57
CA ALA A 215 -7.44 -15.79 4.77
C ALA A 215 -8.35 -17.02 4.86
N TYR A 216 -7.75 -18.20 5.00
CA TYR A 216 -8.47 -19.47 4.89
C TYR A 216 -8.97 -19.95 6.24
N THR A 217 -8.17 -19.77 7.29
CA THR A 217 -8.54 -20.21 8.64
C THR A 217 -9.15 -19.08 9.48
N PRO A 218 -10.04 -19.37 10.44
CA PRO A 218 -10.54 -18.37 11.39
C PRO A 218 -9.44 -17.58 12.10
N LYS A 219 -8.32 -18.24 12.44
CA LYS A 219 -7.16 -17.58 13.04
C LYS A 219 -6.48 -16.58 12.10
N GLU A 220 -6.25 -16.96 10.84
CA GLU A 220 -5.70 -16.05 9.83
C GLU A 220 -6.65 -14.88 9.56
N LYS A 221 -7.96 -15.13 9.49
CA LYS A 221 -8.98 -14.09 9.33
C LYS A 221 -8.95 -13.11 10.48
N TYR A 222 -8.81 -13.60 11.72
CA TYR A 222 -8.69 -12.77 12.91
C TYR A 222 -7.48 -11.82 12.82
N GLU A 223 -6.31 -12.33 12.48
CA GLU A 223 -5.09 -11.52 12.35
C GLU A 223 -5.21 -10.50 11.21
N ALA A 224 -5.67 -10.94 10.02
CA ALA A 224 -5.86 -10.08 8.86
C ALA A 224 -6.92 -8.99 9.10
N LEU A 225 -7.96 -9.27 9.89
CA LEU A 225 -8.99 -8.29 10.26
C LEU A 225 -8.39 -7.16 11.09
N LEU A 226 -7.59 -7.49 12.11
CA LEU A 226 -6.93 -6.50 12.96
C LEU A 226 -5.87 -5.70 12.19
N ASP A 227 -5.18 -6.31 11.24
CA ASP A 227 -4.23 -5.61 10.36
C ASP A 227 -4.94 -4.70 9.35
N ALA A 228 -6.09 -5.11 8.82
CA ALA A 228 -6.94 -4.25 7.99
C ALA A 228 -7.47 -3.04 8.77
N ALA A 229 -7.85 -3.23 10.03
CA ALA A 229 -8.28 -2.15 10.91
C ALA A 229 -7.16 -1.14 11.20
N GLU A 230 -5.95 -1.62 11.53
CA GLU A 230 -4.80 -0.74 11.74
C GLU A 230 -4.42 0.00 10.45
N THR A 231 -4.42 -0.69 9.31
CA THR A 231 -4.15 -0.09 7.99
C THR A 231 -5.16 0.99 7.63
N LEU A 232 -6.44 0.76 7.91
CA LEU A 232 -7.50 1.76 7.71
C LEU A 232 -7.27 2.99 8.59
N ALA A 233 -6.99 2.79 9.87
CA ALA A 233 -6.71 3.89 10.80
C ALA A 233 -5.53 4.74 10.35
N ILE A 234 -4.43 4.11 9.94
CA ILE A 234 -3.26 4.80 9.40
C ILE A 234 -3.65 5.59 8.14
N THR A 235 -4.30 4.94 7.17
CA THR A 235 -4.62 5.54 5.85
C THR A 235 -5.53 6.76 6.00
N VAL A 236 -6.58 6.67 6.82
CA VAL A 236 -7.45 7.81 7.12
C VAL A 236 -6.66 8.93 7.81
N SER A 237 -5.79 8.58 8.77
CA SER A 237 -5.00 9.56 9.52
C SER A 237 -4.00 10.30 8.66
N VAL A 238 -3.21 9.60 7.84
CA VAL A 238 -2.20 10.23 6.98
C VAL A 238 -2.84 11.06 5.87
N THR A 239 -4.00 10.65 5.35
CA THR A 239 -4.78 11.45 4.41
C THR A 239 -5.24 12.75 5.07
N ALA A 240 -5.81 12.68 6.27
CA ALA A 240 -6.23 13.87 7.01
C ALA A 240 -5.04 14.77 7.38
N ALA A 241 -3.91 14.19 7.79
CA ALA A 241 -2.71 14.94 8.15
C ALA A 241 -2.13 15.70 6.94
N ALA A 242 -2.05 15.06 5.77
CA ALA A 242 -1.60 15.67 4.53
C ALA A 242 -2.50 16.84 4.11
N LEU A 243 -3.82 16.68 4.18
CA LEU A 243 -4.76 17.75 3.84
C LEU A 243 -4.64 18.94 4.80
N LEU A 244 -4.49 18.70 6.10
CA LEU A 244 -4.23 19.76 7.08
C LEU A 244 -2.91 20.47 6.81
N GLN A 245 -1.85 19.73 6.50
CA GLN A 245 -0.55 20.31 6.16
C GLN A 245 -0.62 21.15 4.88
N GLY A 246 -1.23 20.65 3.81
CA GLY A 246 -1.37 21.37 2.55
C GLY A 246 -2.17 22.67 2.70
N ARG A 247 -3.16 22.71 3.60
CA ARG A 247 -3.90 23.95 3.96
C ARG A 247 -3.00 24.97 4.67
N ILE A 248 -2.16 24.52 5.59
CA ILE A 248 -1.22 25.39 6.32
C ILE A 248 -0.17 25.96 5.36
N GLU A 249 0.39 25.15 4.48
CA GLU A 249 1.37 25.56 3.47
C GLU A 249 0.78 26.57 2.47
N SER A 250 -0.44 26.31 1.98
CA SER A 250 -1.13 27.22 1.06
C SER A 250 -1.45 28.59 1.68
N ARG A 251 -1.73 28.63 2.99
CA ARG A 251 -2.04 29.88 3.70
C ARG A 251 -0.79 30.67 4.09
N SER A 252 0.31 29.99 4.41
CA SER A 252 1.56 30.64 4.80
C SER A 252 2.21 31.44 3.66
N GLY A 253 1.85 31.15 2.40
CA GLY A 253 2.21 31.94 1.23
C GLY A 253 1.46 33.28 1.10
N ASN A 254 0.32 33.45 1.78
CA ASN A 254 -0.54 34.64 1.75
C ASN A 254 -0.68 35.22 3.16
N GLU A 255 0.25 36.11 3.55
CA GLU A 255 0.20 37.02 4.70
C GLU A 255 -0.05 36.45 6.13
N GLY A 256 0.98 36.53 6.97
CA GLY A 256 0.90 36.97 8.37
C GLY A 256 0.25 36.05 9.43
N HIS A 257 1.08 35.37 10.24
CA HIS A 257 0.95 35.16 11.70
C HIS A 257 -0.42 34.79 12.32
N GLY A 258 -1.32 34.15 11.58
CA GLY A 258 -2.48 33.45 12.14
C GLY A 258 -2.09 32.04 12.56
N GLN A 259 -2.35 31.66 13.82
CA GLN A 259 -2.34 30.25 14.24
C GLN A 259 -3.19 29.44 13.23
N GLY A 260 -2.53 28.58 12.47
CA GLY A 260 -3.15 27.80 11.42
C GLY A 260 -4.12 26.78 12.01
N LEU A 261 -5.32 26.71 11.44
CA LEU A 261 -6.30 25.66 11.75
C LEU A 261 -5.61 24.28 11.64
N GLY A 262 -5.72 23.47 12.69
CA GLY A 262 -5.10 22.13 12.74
C GLY A 262 -3.61 22.08 13.11
N GLN A 263 -2.94 23.20 13.38
CA GLN A 263 -1.52 23.19 13.82
C GLN A 263 -1.32 22.38 15.11
N ASN A 264 -2.21 22.53 16.10
CA ASN A 264 -2.14 21.76 17.34
C ASN A 264 -2.26 20.25 17.09
N ASN A 265 -3.09 19.84 16.12
CA ASN A 265 -3.25 18.45 15.74
C ASN A 265 -1.97 17.91 15.08
N LEU A 266 -1.37 18.64 14.14
CA LEU A 266 -0.11 18.23 13.52
C LEU A 266 1.07 18.24 14.51
N SER A 267 1.09 19.19 15.46
CA SER A 267 2.09 19.22 16.53
C SER A 267 1.99 18.01 17.45
N ALA A 268 0.76 17.58 17.80
CA ALA A 268 0.55 16.35 18.56
C ALA A 268 1.08 15.12 17.79
N LEU A 269 0.90 15.07 16.47
CA LEU A 269 1.40 14.00 15.63
C LEU A 269 2.94 14.02 15.53
N ARG A 270 3.53 15.20 15.32
CA ARG A 270 4.99 15.42 15.37
C ARG A 270 5.59 14.90 16.67
N LYS A 271 5.02 15.29 17.82
CA LYS A 271 5.47 14.81 19.13
C LYS A 271 5.44 13.29 19.23
N ALA A 272 4.44 12.63 18.63
CA ALA A 272 4.38 11.18 18.61
C ALA A 272 5.49 10.55 17.75
N TYR A 273 5.78 11.11 16.58
CA TYR A 273 6.88 10.68 15.72
C TYR A 273 8.25 10.81 16.38
N LEU A 274 8.50 11.94 17.06
CA LEU A 274 9.75 12.20 17.77
C LEU A 274 9.88 11.42 19.09
N GLY A 275 8.78 10.85 19.57
CA GLY A 275 8.70 10.09 20.82
C GLY A 275 8.97 8.60 20.65
N ARG A 276 7.95 7.78 20.91
CA ARG A 276 8.01 6.31 20.80
C ARG A 276 7.62 5.80 19.40
N GLY A 277 7.16 6.69 18.53
CA GLY A 277 6.57 6.34 17.24
C GLY A 277 5.05 6.26 17.29
N VAL A 278 4.46 6.24 16.10
CA VAL A 278 3.02 6.14 15.88
C VAL A 278 2.59 4.68 15.76
N MET A 279 1.71 4.25 16.66
CA MET A 279 1.14 2.89 16.68
C MET A 279 -0.35 2.98 16.39
N PHE A 280 -1.06 1.86 16.25
CA PHE A 280 -2.51 1.84 16.10
C PHE A 280 -3.24 2.80 17.07
N GLY A 281 -2.89 2.74 18.37
CA GLY A 281 -3.51 3.62 19.37
C GLY A 281 -3.18 5.11 19.21
N THR A 282 -2.03 5.45 18.64
CA THR A 282 -1.70 6.84 18.30
C THR A 282 -2.62 7.37 17.22
N TRP A 283 -2.82 6.57 16.16
CA TRP A 283 -3.66 6.94 15.02
C TRP A 283 -5.12 7.12 15.41
N THR A 284 -5.71 6.17 16.15
CA THR A 284 -7.12 6.29 16.54
C THR A 284 -7.37 7.44 17.52
N THR A 285 -6.45 7.66 18.48
CA THR A 285 -6.53 8.80 19.40
C THR A 285 -6.37 10.12 18.66
N TRP A 286 -5.48 10.18 17.67
CA TRP A 286 -5.28 11.37 16.87
C TRP A 286 -6.50 11.70 15.99
N LEU A 287 -7.10 10.69 15.35
CA LEU A 287 -8.35 10.84 14.60
C LEU A 287 -9.49 11.36 15.48
N ASP A 288 -9.64 10.83 16.69
CA ASP A 288 -10.67 11.29 17.61
C ASP A 288 -10.48 12.77 18.00
N ARG A 289 -9.22 13.21 18.18
CA ARG A 289 -8.89 14.62 18.43
C ARG A 289 -9.16 15.55 17.24
N LEU A 290 -9.35 15.02 16.03
CA LEU A 290 -9.79 15.83 14.89
C LEU A 290 -11.28 16.13 14.92
N ARG A 291 -12.07 15.45 15.74
CA ARG A 291 -13.53 15.58 15.74
C ARG A 291 -14.02 17.02 15.96
N PRO A 292 -13.53 17.79 16.96
CA PRO A 292 -13.96 19.19 17.13
C PRO A 292 -13.59 20.03 15.91
N LEU A 293 -12.36 19.88 15.41
CA LEU A 293 -11.88 20.60 14.25
C LEU A 293 -12.70 20.31 12.99
N ALA A 294 -13.07 19.05 12.77
CA ALA A 294 -13.89 18.64 11.64
C ALA A 294 -15.35 19.09 11.78
N ALA A 295 -15.86 19.25 13.00
CA ALA A 295 -17.18 19.82 13.26
C ALA A 295 -17.23 21.33 12.98
N ASP A 296 -16.21 22.07 13.42
CA ASP A 296 -16.13 23.52 13.21
C ASP A 296 -15.78 23.87 11.75
N HIS A 297 -15.06 22.98 11.05
CA HIS A 297 -14.58 23.20 9.70
C HIS A 297 -14.73 21.94 8.82
N PRO A 298 -15.95 21.62 8.35
CA PRO A 298 -16.23 20.38 7.61
C PRO A 298 -15.47 20.27 6.28
N ASP A 299 -15.05 21.40 5.69
CA ASP A 299 -14.37 21.46 4.39
C ASP A 299 -12.84 21.25 4.48
N LEU A 300 -12.27 21.09 5.69
CA LEU A 300 -10.82 20.88 5.86
C LEU A 300 -10.37 19.54 5.30
N VAL A 301 -11.16 18.50 5.53
CA VAL A 301 -10.96 17.17 4.98
C VAL A 301 -12.32 16.69 4.50
N PHE A 302 -12.50 16.68 3.18
CA PHE A 302 -13.78 16.36 2.55
C PHE A 302 -14.31 15.01 3.05
N GLY A 303 -15.52 15.02 3.63
CA GLY A 303 -16.19 13.83 4.17
C GLY A 303 -15.69 13.34 5.53
N LEU A 304 -14.60 13.88 6.10
CA LEU A 304 -14.10 13.44 7.42
C LEU A 304 -15.04 13.82 8.56
N HIS A 305 -15.71 14.97 8.48
CA HIS A 305 -16.70 15.39 9.48
C HIS A 305 -17.77 14.30 9.69
N HIS A 306 -18.41 13.87 8.60
CA HIS A 306 -19.41 12.80 8.64
C HIS A 306 -18.83 11.46 9.07
N ALA A 307 -17.57 11.16 8.72
CA ALA A 307 -16.92 9.93 9.14
C ALA A 307 -16.64 9.91 10.67
N LEU A 308 -16.31 11.05 11.28
CA LEU A 308 -15.99 11.18 12.70
C LEU A 308 -17.22 11.40 13.60
N GLN A 309 -18.37 11.74 13.03
CA GLN A 309 -19.59 12.01 13.77
C GLN A 309 -20.14 10.74 14.43
N ASP A 310 -20.36 10.79 15.74
CA ASP A 310 -21.13 9.78 16.47
C ASP A 310 -22.63 10.06 16.29
N MET A 311 -23.39 9.00 16.04
CA MET A 311 -24.85 8.98 16.01
C MET A 311 -25.36 8.15 17.20
N PRO A 312 -26.63 8.33 17.66
CA PRO A 312 -27.16 7.65 18.84
C PRO A 312 -26.95 6.13 18.86
N ASP A 313 -27.02 5.48 17.69
CA ASP A 313 -26.90 4.03 17.54
C ASP A 313 -25.69 3.59 16.68
N ASP A 314 -24.82 4.52 16.29
CA ASP A 314 -23.71 4.24 15.38
C ASP A 314 -22.49 5.10 15.72
N LEU A 315 -21.37 4.44 16.00
CA LEU A 315 -20.14 5.14 16.36
C LEU A 315 -19.53 5.80 15.11
N GLY A 316 -18.84 6.91 15.31
CA GLY A 316 -17.93 7.45 14.30
C GLY A 316 -16.80 6.44 14.00
N ILE A 317 -16.10 6.66 12.90
CA ILE A 317 -15.00 5.81 12.44
C ILE A 317 -13.95 5.58 13.54
N ALA A 318 -13.62 6.62 14.33
CA ALA A 318 -12.67 6.53 15.43
C ALA A 318 -13.16 5.58 16.54
N GLY A 319 -14.47 5.59 16.83
CA GLY A 319 -15.09 4.69 17.82
C GLY A 319 -15.01 3.22 17.39
N HIS A 320 -15.39 2.91 16.16
CA HIS A 320 -15.26 1.54 15.64
C HIS A 320 -13.80 1.05 15.61
N LEU A 321 -12.86 1.90 15.18
CA LEU A 321 -11.44 1.57 15.18
C LEU A 321 -10.87 1.41 16.60
N ASN A 322 -11.37 2.17 17.58
CA ASN A 322 -10.96 2.03 18.99
C ASN A 322 -11.36 0.67 19.58
N VAL A 323 -12.54 0.14 19.24
CA VAL A 323 -12.94 -1.23 19.65
C VAL A 323 -11.97 -2.27 19.09
N LEU A 324 -11.62 -2.16 17.81
CA LEU A 324 -10.68 -3.09 17.16
C LEU A 324 -9.24 -2.95 17.70
N ARG A 325 -8.82 -1.73 18.03
CA ARG A 325 -7.56 -1.47 18.73
C ARG A 325 -7.54 -2.15 20.10
N GLU A 326 -8.64 -2.09 20.85
CA GLU A 326 -8.73 -2.74 22.16
C GLU A 326 -8.65 -4.26 22.06
N GLU A 327 -9.23 -4.86 21.01
CA GLU A 327 -9.05 -6.29 20.73
C GLU A 327 -7.59 -6.63 20.38
N ARG A 328 -6.91 -5.80 19.58
CA ARG A 328 -5.48 -5.98 19.28
C ARG A 328 -4.63 -5.89 20.56
N ASN A 329 -4.91 -4.93 21.42
CA ASN A 329 -4.21 -4.79 22.71
C ASN A 329 -4.47 -5.99 23.62
N ARG A 330 -5.72 -6.45 23.71
CA ARG A 330 -6.11 -7.65 24.45
C ARG A 330 -5.33 -8.88 24.00
N ALA A 331 -5.19 -9.07 22.68
CA ALA A 331 -4.40 -10.16 22.13
C ALA A 331 -2.90 -10.03 22.41
N ALA A 332 -2.36 -8.81 22.31
CA ALA A 332 -0.95 -8.53 22.63
C ALA A 332 -0.63 -8.77 24.12
N HIS A 333 -1.60 -8.60 25.01
CA HIS A 333 -1.50 -8.88 26.45
C HIS A 333 -1.81 -10.34 26.82
N GLY A 334 -1.72 -11.27 25.87
CA GLY A 334 -1.77 -12.71 26.12
C GLY A 334 -3.17 -13.34 26.04
N ASN A 335 -4.21 -12.54 25.80
CA ASN A 335 -5.58 -13.04 25.58
C ASN A 335 -5.91 -13.13 24.07
N LYS A 336 -4.96 -13.68 23.31
CA LYS A 336 -5.15 -14.00 21.89
C LYS A 336 -5.95 -15.31 21.78
N PRO A 337 -6.90 -15.42 20.82
CA PRO A 337 -7.65 -16.66 20.66
C PRO A 337 -6.72 -17.85 20.42
N LYS A 338 -6.93 -18.92 21.19
CA LYS A 338 -6.06 -20.11 21.21
C LYS A 338 -6.57 -21.23 20.32
N SER A 339 -7.86 -21.21 19.97
CA SER A 339 -8.52 -22.24 19.15
C SER A 339 -9.20 -21.65 17.92
N GLN A 340 -9.50 -22.51 16.94
CA GLN A 340 -10.26 -22.11 15.74
C GLN A 340 -11.69 -21.63 16.07
N PRO A 341 -12.47 -22.30 16.94
CA PRO A 341 -13.79 -21.81 17.33
C PRO A 341 -13.74 -20.46 18.04
N GLU A 342 -12.77 -20.26 18.94
CA GLU A 342 -12.58 -18.98 19.61
C GLU A 342 -12.22 -17.86 18.61
N SER A 343 -11.32 -18.17 17.66
CA SER A 343 -10.98 -17.22 16.59
C SER A 343 -12.20 -16.87 15.73
N ALA A 344 -13.04 -17.84 15.39
CA ALA A 344 -14.25 -17.61 14.62
C ALA A 344 -15.25 -16.70 15.35
N LEU A 345 -15.41 -16.89 16.67
CA LEU A 345 -16.24 -16.02 17.51
C LEU A 345 -15.70 -14.59 17.53
N ARG A 346 -14.39 -14.41 17.74
CA ARG A 346 -13.77 -13.08 17.72
C ARG A 346 -13.88 -12.40 16.36
N VAL A 347 -13.74 -13.14 15.26
CA VAL A 347 -13.96 -12.61 13.91
C VAL A 347 -15.39 -12.11 13.76
N ALA A 348 -16.39 -12.91 14.14
CA ALA A 348 -17.79 -12.50 14.05
C ALA A 348 -18.09 -11.20 14.83
N GLU A 349 -17.54 -11.06 16.03
CA GLU A 349 -17.68 -9.85 16.85
C GLU A 349 -16.99 -8.63 16.21
N CYS A 350 -15.77 -8.81 15.69
CA CYS A 350 -14.96 -7.72 15.17
C CYS A 350 -15.37 -7.29 13.75
N THR A 351 -15.95 -8.18 12.94
CA THR A 351 -16.34 -7.91 11.56
C THR A 351 -17.31 -6.73 11.48
N TYR A 352 -18.29 -6.66 12.39
CA TYR A 352 -19.23 -5.54 12.47
C TYR A 352 -18.52 -4.19 12.54
N HIS A 353 -17.53 -4.06 13.45
CA HIS A 353 -16.80 -2.81 13.63
C HIS A 353 -15.93 -2.47 12.42
N LEU A 354 -15.29 -3.47 11.80
CA LEU A 354 -14.48 -3.22 10.61
C LEU A 354 -15.34 -2.75 9.43
N GLU A 355 -16.47 -3.39 9.18
CA GLU A 355 -17.36 -3.03 8.07
C GLU A 355 -17.95 -1.63 8.26
N ARG A 356 -18.37 -1.27 9.48
CA ARG A 356 -18.83 0.09 9.79
C ARG A 356 -17.72 1.12 9.61
N ALA A 357 -16.50 0.83 10.06
CA ALA A 357 -15.35 1.72 9.84
C ALA A 357 -15.06 1.90 8.33
N LEU A 358 -15.12 0.83 7.53
CA LEU A 358 -14.95 0.89 6.07
C LEU A 358 -16.07 1.68 5.40
N ALA A 359 -17.32 1.55 5.86
CA ALA A 359 -18.45 2.32 5.37
C ALA A 359 -18.27 3.82 5.63
N LYS A 360 -17.83 4.20 6.84
CA LYS A 360 -17.51 5.60 7.18
C LYS A 360 -16.30 6.13 6.41
N ALA A 361 -15.37 5.26 6.01
CA ALA A 361 -14.17 5.63 5.25
C ALA A 361 -14.41 5.81 3.73
N GLN A 362 -15.66 5.65 3.24
CA GLN A 362 -15.94 5.74 1.80
C GLN A 362 -15.60 7.11 1.18
N PHE A 363 -15.49 8.17 1.97
CA PHE A 363 -15.05 9.48 1.48
C PHE A 363 -13.64 9.43 0.85
N LEU A 364 -12.79 8.47 1.24
CA LEU A 364 -11.46 8.28 0.62
C LEU A 364 -11.55 7.97 -0.88
N LYS A 365 -12.68 7.46 -1.38
CA LYS A 365 -12.90 7.25 -2.82
C LYS A 365 -12.91 8.56 -3.62
N SER A 366 -13.34 9.65 -2.98
CA SER A 366 -13.38 10.98 -3.61
C SER A 366 -12.05 11.75 -3.53
N ILE A 367 -11.03 11.18 -2.88
CA ILE A 367 -9.71 11.79 -2.74
C ILE A 367 -8.64 10.75 -3.13
N PRO A 368 -8.52 10.40 -4.43
CA PRO A 368 -7.60 9.35 -4.89
C PRO A 368 -6.16 9.62 -4.48
N TRP A 369 -5.46 8.54 -4.10
CA TRP A 369 -4.01 8.56 -3.94
C TRP A 369 -3.38 8.38 -5.32
N LEU A 370 -2.43 9.23 -5.65
CA LEU A 370 -1.67 9.21 -6.90
C LEU A 370 -0.19 9.03 -6.58
N PHE A 371 0.49 8.13 -7.29
CA PHE A 371 1.95 8.02 -7.27
C PHE A 371 2.51 8.70 -8.51
N THR A 372 3.22 9.82 -8.35
CA THR A 372 3.75 10.57 -9.49
C THR A 372 4.95 9.87 -10.10
N VAL A 373 4.96 9.72 -11.42
CA VAL A 373 6.06 9.08 -12.17
C VAL A 373 6.95 10.15 -12.80
N SER A 374 6.34 11.18 -13.39
CA SER A 374 7.09 12.27 -14.02
C SER A 374 6.29 13.58 -14.03
N CYS A 375 6.98 14.68 -13.80
CA CYS A 375 6.47 16.05 -13.92
C CYS A 375 7.38 16.82 -14.89
N VAL A 376 6.82 17.31 -16.00
CA VAL A 376 7.57 18.03 -17.04
C VAL A 376 6.97 19.41 -17.25
N TYR A 377 7.77 20.45 -17.07
CA TYR A 377 7.33 21.82 -17.29
C TYR A 377 7.11 22.10 -18.79
N GLN A 378 5.98 22.72 -19.11
CA GLN A 378 5.57 23.17 -20.44
C GLN A 378 5.69 24.70 -20.54
N PRO A 379 6.79 25.25 -21.08
CA PRO A 379 7.06 26.69 -21.00
C PRO A 379 6.03 27.56 -21.71
N ARG A 380 5.43 27.06 -22.80
CA ARG A 380 4.44 27.81 -23.60
C ARG A 380 3.12 28.01 -22.85
N LEU A 381 2.69 26.99 -22.13
CA LEU A 381 1.43 26.99 -21.39
C LEU A 381 1.62 27.42 -19.93
N ARG A 382 2.88 27.48 -19.45
CA ARG A 382 3.23 27.70 -18.04
C ARG A 382 2.56 26.69 -17.11
N THR A 383 2.43 25.46 -17.59
CA THR A 383 1.83 24.33 -16.87
C THR A 383 2.85 23.20 -16.74
N PHE A 384 2.48 22.17 -16.00
CA PHE A 384 3.25 20.95 -15.82
C PHE A 384 2.45 19.76 -16.32
N ASP A 385 3.01 19.01 -17.25
CA ASP A 385 2.47 17.71 -17.65
C ASP A 385 2.92 16.68 -16.64
N VAL A 386 1.94 16.10 -15.95
CA VAL A 386 2.17 15.15 -14.87
C VAL A 386 1.65 13.79 -15.28
N VAL A 387 2.50 12.80 -15.20
CA VAL A 387 2.13 11.39 -15.28
C VAL A 387 2.11 10.86 -13.86
N ALA A 388 1.01 10.24 -13.48
CA ALA A 388 0.88 9.54 -12.22
C ALA A 388 0.18 8.19 -12.40
N GLU A 389 0.29 7.38 -11.36
CA GLU A 389 -0.30 6.06 -11.22
C GLU A 389 -1.38 6.12 -10.14
N ASP A 390 -2.58 5.62 -10.43
CA ASP A 390 -3.73 5.62 -9.52
C ASP A 390 -3.53 4.57 -8.43
N ALA A 391 -3.05 5.00 -7.26
CA ALA A 391 -2.68 4.14 -6.12
C ALA A 391 -3.91 3.71 -5.31
N MET A 392 -4.92 3.21 -6.04
CA MET A 392 -6.23 2.81 -5.55
C MET A 392 -6.51 1.36 -5.92
N GLY A 393 -7.33 0.69 -5.12
CA GLY A 393 -7.64 -0.73 -5.32
C GLY A 393 -6.48 -1.66 -4.97
N ASP A 394 -6.72 -2.96 -5.03
CA ASP A 394 -5.78 -3.99 -4.57
C ASP A 394 -4.81 -4.49 -5.65
N HIS A 395 -4.93 -3.98 -6.88
CA HIS A 395 -4.05 -4.35 -7.98
C HIS A 395 -2.64 -3.77 -7.75
N PRO A 396 -1.57 -4.56 -7.94
CA PRO A 396 -0.19 -4.08 -7.74
C PRO A 396 0.28 -3.15 -8.86
N ASP A 397 -0.27 -3.30 -10.07
CA ASP A 397 -0.02 -2.40 -11.19
C ASP A 397 -1.12 -1.34 -11.23
N PHE A 398 -0.75 -0.11 -10.95
CA PHE A 398 -1.67 1.02 -10.91
C PHE A 398 -2.02 1.52 -12.31
N GLU A 399 -3.25 2.00 -12.49
CA GLU A 399 -3.67 2.59 -13.74
C GLU A 399 -2.94 3.93 -13.96
N ARG A 400 -2.30 4.07 -15.11
CA ARG A 400 -1.57 5.29 -15.45
C ARG A 400 -2.52 6.38 -15.92
N ARG A 401 -2.38 7.57 -15.35
CA ARG A 401 -3.15 8.77 -15.67
C ARG A 401 -2.22 9.94 -16.00
N THR A 402 -2.70 10.83 -16.85
CA THR A 402 -1.98 12.05 -17.23
C THR A 402 -2.82 13.26 -16.84
N PHE A 403 -2.17 14.25 -16.25
CA PHE A 403 -2.77 15.48 -15.77
C PHE A 403 -1.97 16.68 -16.29
N THR A 404 -2.62 17.83 -16.34
CA THR A 404 -1.94 19.12 -16.54
C THR A 404 -2.22 19.97 -15.30
N TRP A 405 -1.17 20.36 -14.58
CA TRP A 405 -1.25 21.16 -13.36
C TRP A 405 -0.56 22.52 -13.51
N ASP A 406 -0.96 23.47 -12.68
CA ASP A 406 -0.40 24.83 -12.62
C ASP A 406 0.81 24.93 -11.67
N ARG A 407 1.03 23.90 -10.85
CA ARG A 407 2.11 23.82 -9.86
C ARG A 407 2.98 22.58 -10.09
N PRO A 408 4.28 22.67 -9.80
CA PRO A 408 5.16 21.51 -9.89
C PRO A 408 4.85 20.50 -8.79
N VAL A 409 4.99 19.22 -9.12
CA VAL A 409 5.03 18.11 -8.17
C VAL A 409 6.35 17.36 -8.29
N GLY A 410 6.76 16.72 -7.21
CA GLY A 410 7.93 15.84 -7.20
C GLY A 410 7.64 14.54 -7.93
N ASN A 411 8.69 13.91 -8.46
CA ASN A 411 8.62 12.56 -9.03
C ASN A 411 8.76 11.53 -7.91
N GLU A 412 8.17 10.35 -8.11
CA GLU A 412 8.23 9.22 -7.19
C GLU A 412 7.67 9.53 -5.80
N LEU A 413 6.68 10.42 -5.73
CA LEU A 413 6.01 10.82 -4.49
C LEU A 413 4.53 10.50 -4.54
N PHE A 414 3.94 10.29 -3.37
CA PHE A 414 2.49 10.16 -3.28
C PHE A 414 1.82 11.52 -3.08
N TYR A 415 0.70 11.71 -3.78
CA TYR A 415 -0.16 12.87 -3.69
C TYR A 415 -1.62 12.43 -3.49
N LEU A 416 -2.40 13.28 -2.85
CA LEU A 416 -3.85 13.23 -2.88
C LEU A 416 -4.33 14.12 -4.02
N LEU A 417 -5.26 13.63 -4.83
CA LEU A 417 -6.01 14.49 -5.74
C LEU A 417 -7.15 15.16 -4.95
N GLY A 418 -6.83 16.30 -4.34
CA GLY A 418 -7.78 17.12 -3.59
C GLY A 418 -8.60 18.05 -4.50
N PRO A 419 -9.66 18.69 -3.96
CA PRO A 419 -10.50 19.61 -4.73
C PRO A 419 -9.74 20.86 -5.22
N GLU A 420 -8.69 21.27 -4.52
CA GLU A 420 -7.86 22.44 -4.86
C GLU A 420 -6.59 22.07 -5.64
N GLY A 421 -6.45 20.79 -6.03
CA GLY A 421 -5.28 20.27 -6.72
C GLY A 421 -4.49 19.24 -5.90
N PRO A 422 -3.26 18.94 -6.31
CA PRO A 422 -2.45 17.90 -5.68
C PRO A 422 -1.97 18.32 -4.29
N VAL A 423 -2.16 17.44 -3.29
CA VAL A 423 -1.65 17.63 -1.93
C VAL A 423 -0.65 16.53 -1.62
N SER A 424 0.59 16.89 -1.26
CA SER A 424 1.63 15.91 -0.95
C SER A 424 1.25 15.03 0.23
N LEU A 425 1.46 13.71 0.13
CA LEU A 425 1.41 12.80 1.28
C LEU A 425 2.74 12.74 2.05
N SER A 426 3.82 13.35 1.53
CA SER A 426 5.06 13.54 2.31
C SER A 426 4.81 14.55 3.44
N PRO A 427 5.32 14.32 4.66
CA PRO A 427 6.26 13.26 5.05
C PRO A 427 5.62 11.97 5.58
N PHE A 428 4.30 11.83 5.48
CA PHE A 428 3.56 10.76 6.13
C PHE A 428 3.60 9.43 5.38
N VAL A 429 3.67 9.46 4.05
CA VAL A 429 3.70 8.28 3.18
C VAL A 429 4.83 8.41 2.16
N ALA A 430 5.54 7.31 1.92
CA ALA A 430 6.61 7.25 0.93
C ALA A 430 6.64 5.89 0.23
N ASN A 431 7.16 5.86 -1.00
CA ASN A 431 7.48 4.62 -1.70
C ASN A 431 8.95 4.29 -1.47
N LEU A 432 9.24 3.22 -0.72
CA LEU A 432 10.62 2.92 -0.29
C LEU A 432 11.01 1.49 -0.64
N PHE A 433 12.29 1.31 -1.01
CA PHE A 433 12.83 -0.02 -1.26
C PHE A 433 12.99 -0.79 0.05
N CYS A 434 12.24 -1.88 0.20
CA CYS A 434 12.40 -2.78 1.33
C CYS A 434 13.50 -3.82 1.04
N SER A 435 14.60 -3.79 1.78
CA SER A 435 15.70 -4.75 1.62
C SER A 435 15.31 -6.20 1.94
N GLN A 436 14.31 -6.39 2.82
CA GLN A 436 13.80 -7.70 3.21
C GLN A 436 12.91 -8.29 2.10
N CYS A 437 11.97 -7.50 1.57
CA CYS A 437 11.09 -7.92 0.48
C CYS A 437 11.76 -7.90 -0.90
N ARG A 438 12.83 -7.10 -1.04
CA ARG A 438 13.55 -6.83 -2.30
C ARG A 438 12.69 -6.19 -3.39
N GLN A 439 11.77 -5.32 -2.98
CA GLN A 439 10.86 -4.58 -3.86
C GLN A 439 10.53 -3.22 -3.24
N MET A 440 9.98 -2.33 -4.06
CA MET A 440 9.38 -1.08 -3.57
C MET A 440 8.10 -1.41 -2.79
N GLU A 441 7.89 -0.73 -1.67
CA GLU A 441 6.69 -0.87 -0.86
C GLU A 441 6.13 0.51 -0.51
N VAL A 442 4.81 0.61 -0.48
CA VAL A 442 4.12 1.76 0.10
C VAL A 442 4.32 1.70 1.61
N CYS A 443 4.86 2.78 2.18
CA CYS A 443 5.23 2.85 3.58
C CYS A 443 4.64 4.09 4.24
N TYR A 444 4.37 4.00 5.53
CA TYR A 444 3.99 5.14 6.36
C TYR A 444 5.09 5.48 7.36
N ALA A 445 5.23 6.77 7.68
CA ALA A 445 6.16 7.23 8.71
C ALA A 445 5.78 6.58 10.04
N TYR A 446 6.76 6.01 10.74
CA TYR A 446 6.57 5.34 12.02
C TYR A 446 7.19 6.13 13.17
N LYS A 447 8.44 6.55 13.05
CA LYS A 447 9.14 7.33 14.08
C LYS A 447 10.34 8.05 13.48
N VAL A 448 10.90 9.00 14.21
CA VAL A 448 12.22 9.57 13.90
C VAL A 448 13.25 8.94 14.84
N GLY A 449 14.38 8.50 14.28
CA GLY A 449 15.51 7.98 15.03
C GLY A 449 16.11 9.05 15.94
N LYS A 450 16.29 8.74 17.23
CA LYS A 450 16.82 9.69 18.21
C LYS A 450 18.29 10.09 17.97
N GLY A 451 19.04 9.27 17.25
CA GLY A 451 20.48 9.44 17.06
C GLY A 451 20.81 10.21 15.78
N ASP A 452 20.49 9.61 14.64
CA ASP A 452 20.82 10.13 13.31
C ASP A 452 19.75 11.08 12.74
N GLY A 453 18.60 11.22 13.42
CA GLY A 453 17.49 12.04 12.95
C GLY A 453 16.78 11.49 11.72
N SER A 454 17.09 10.24 11.31
CA SER A 454 16.49 9.59 10.14
C SER A 454 15.03 9.23 10.42
N ALA A 455 14.15 9.41 9.45
CA ALA A 455 12.81 8.88 9.54
C ALA A 455 12.85 7.34 9.37
N ILE A 456 12.11 6.63 10.22
CA ILE A 456 11.87 5.20 10.09
C ILE A 456 10.43 5.03 9.65
N PHE A 457 10.25 4.32 8.55
CA PHE A 457 8.99 3.99 7.93
C PHE A 457 8.64 2.53 8.16
N LYS A 458 7.36 2.20 8.13
CA LYS A 458 6.86 0.82 8.10
C LYS A 458 6.13 0.56 6.79
N SER A 459 6.44 -0.56 6.13
CA SER A 459 5.68 -0.98 4.95
C SER A 459 4.25 -1.35 5.34
N PHE A 460 3.25 -0.88 4.61
CA PHE A 460 1.85 -1.26 4.88
C PHE A 460 1.62 -2.77 4.72
N GLY A 461 2.22 -3.38 3.70
CA GLY A 461 1.95 -4.79 3.38
C GLY A 461 2.60 -5.82 4.30
N ARG A 462 3.75 -5.50 4.91
CA ARG A 462 4.56 -6.46 5.68
C ARG A 462 5.01 -5.96 7.06
N GLY A 463 4.76 -4.70 7.39
CA GLY A 463 5.21 -4.09 8.64
C GLY A 463 6.73 -3.94 8.81
N HIS A 464 7.54 -4.20 7.78
CA HIS A 464 9.01 -4.08 7.86
C HIS A 464 9.43 -2.62 8.05
N GLU A 465 10.41 -2.40 8.93
CA GLU A 465 11.00 -1.08 9.17
C GLU A 465 12.05 -0.75 8.08
N ILE A 466 11.95 0.46 7.52
CA ILE A 466 12.81 0.98 6.45
C ILE A 466 13.28 2.38 6.85
N SER A 467 14.58 2.63 6.80
CA SER A 467 15.14 3.96 7.11
C SER A 467 15.11 4.86 5.88
N ALA A 468 14.67 6.10 6.06
CA ALA A 468 14.65 7.17 5.07
C ALA A 468 15.25 8.45 5.69
N PRO A 469 16.58 8.62 5.61
CA PRO A 469 17.26 9.76 6.24
C PRO A 469 16.75 11.12 5.77
N GLU A 470 16.42 11.22 4.47
CA GLU A 470 16.04 12.49 3.81
C GLU A 470 14.71 13.07 4.30
N ILE A 471 13.80 12.23 4.82
CA ILE A 471 12.45 12.65 5.25
C ILE A 471 12.43 13.06 6.74
N GLY A 472 13.50 12.76 7.48
CA GLY A 472 13.59 13.05 8.92
C GLY A 472 13.44 14.53 9.26
N ASP A 473 13.95 15.41 8.39
CA ASP A 473 13.83 16.86 8.53
C ASP A 473 12.40 17.34 8.24
N GLU A 474 11.71 16.76 7.26
CA GLU A 474 10.31 17.11 6.94
C GLU A 474 9.36 16.77 8.09
N ILE A 475 9.56 15.64 8.79
CA ILE A 475 8.77 15.32 9.99
C ILE A 475 9.07 16.33 11.10
N ARG A 476 10.32 16.77 11.23
CA ARG A 476 10.73 17.76 12.23
C ARG A 476 10.23 19.17 11.91
N SER A 477 9.98 19.49 10.64
CA SER A 477 9.41 20.78 10.21
C SER A 477 7.89 20.87 10.35
N LEU A 478 7.21 19.78 10.72
CA LEU A 478 5.81 19.87 11.16
C LEU A 478 5.65 20.89 12.30
N PRO A 479 4.47 21.53 12.46
CA PRO A 479 4.27 22.56 13.47
C PRO A 479 4.73 22.16 14.87
N GLU A 480 5.45 23.05 15.56
CA GLU A 480 5.74 22.90 16.99
C GLU A 480 4.52 23.32 17.82
N GLN A 481 4.40 22.81 19.04
CA GLN A 481 3.37 23.33 19.96
C GLN A 481 3.82 24.72 20.40
N GLY A 482 2.96 25.73 20.17
CA GLY A 482 3.17 27.08 20.68
C GLY A 482 3.06 27.17 22.19
#